data_AF-A0A7D5QA03-F1
#
_entry.id   AF-A0A7D5QA03-F1
#
_cell.length_a   1.000
_cell.length_b   1.000
_cell.length_c   1.000
_cell.angle_alpha   90.00
_cell.angle_beta   90.00
_cell.angle_gamma   90.00
#
_symmetry.space_group_name_H-M   'P 1'
#
loop_
_entity.id
_entity.type
_entity.pdbx_description
1 polymer ?
#
loop_
_entity_poly.entity_id
_entity_poly.type
_entity_poly.pdbx_seq_one_letter_code
_entity_poly.pdbx_strand_id
1 'polypeptide(L)'
;MDLTPDNIEFFREAGASEEFLTLIQVSPDDVNRNPVRREARCYVSHTDLDGDPEDFPPEGSRFLRNVWDGDLYDAYRQGDFVTATLLTTVFGKDRLNSARPRPELPTVEELGSTPFIVSEPRPQPDARENFI
;
A
#
# COMPACT_ATOMS: atom_id res chain seq x y z
N MET A 1 -1.40 11.33 15.74
CA MET A 1 -2.06 12.48 15.11
C MET A 1 -3.10 11.97 14.15
N ASP A 2 -4.32 12.48 14.20
CA ASP A 2 -5.33 12.17 13.19
C ASP A 2 -5.22 13.15 12.02
N LEU A 3 -5.57 12.67 10.83
CA LEU A 3 -5.57 13.49 9.62
C LEU A 3 -6.78 14.41 9.70
N THR A 4 -6.55 15.72 9.58
CA THR A 4 -7.61 16.72 9.55
C THR A 4 -8.17 16.86 8.12
N PRO A 5 -9.34 17.48 7.95
CA PRO A 5 -9.85 17.84 6.63
C PRO A 5 -8.85 18.66 5.81
N ASP A 6 -8.13 19.59 6.44
CA ASP A 6 -7.11 20.41 5.76
C ASP A 6 -5.94 19.56 5.24
N ASN A 7 -5.56 18.50 5.97
CA ASN A 7 -4.54 17.57 5.47
C ASN A 7 -5.03 16.79 4.25
N ILE A 8 -6.30 16.40 4.23
CA ILE A 8 -6.91 15.69 3.11
C ILE A 8 -6.99 16.61 1.88
N GLU A 9 -7.35 17.87 2.09
CA GLU A 9 -7.37 18.87 1.01
C GLU A 9 -5.98 19.10 0.44
N PHE A 10 -4.97 19.28 1.31
CA PHE A 10 -3.58 19.43 0.89
C PHE A 10 -3.13 18.26 0.00
N PHE A 11 -3.40 17.01 0.40
CA PHE A 11 -3.02 15.86 -0.44
C PHE A 11 -3.75 15.84 -1.78
N ARG A 12 -5.02 16.27 -1.81
CA ARG A 12 -5.77 16.39 -3.07
C ARG A 12 -5.13 17.44 -3.98
N GLU A 13 -4.82 18.61 -3.44
CA GLU A 13 -4.15 19.70 -4.19
C GLU A 13 -2.76 19.30 -4.66
N ALA A 14 -2.06 18.47 -3.89
CA ALA A 14 -0.78 17.86 -4.26
C ALA A 14 -0.90 16.76 -5.35
N GLY A 15 -2.10 16.47 -5.83
CA GLY A 15 -2.34 15.51 -6.90
C GLY A 15 -2.49 14.06 -6.45
N ALA A 16 -2.78 13.80 -5.17
CA ALA A 16 -3.11 12.45 -4.72
C ALA A 16 -4.44 11.98 -5.35
N SER A 17 -4.47 10.72 -5.78
CA SER A 17 -5.68 10.08 -6.33
C SER A 17 -6.79 9.94 -5.29
N GLU A 18 -8.03 9.79 -5.79
CA GLU A 18 -9.19 9.48 -4.94
C GLU A 18 -9.02 8.13 -4.21
N GLU A 19 -8.29 7.18 -4.80
CA GLU A 19 -7.94 5.93 -4.15
C GLU A 19 -7.02 6.13 -2.93
N PHE A 20 -6.01 6.99 -3.04
CA PHE A 20 -5.17 7.37 -1.91
C PHE A 20 -6.00 8.05 -0.81
N LEU A 21 -6.82 9.04 -1.19
CA LEU A 21 -7.69 9.78 -0.27
C LEU A 21 -8.70 8.86 0.43
N THR A 22 -9.23 7.87 -0.28
CA THR A 22 -10.11 6.84 0.30
C THR A 22 -9.37 6.04 1.37
N LEU A 23 -8.18 5.54 1.06
CA LEU A 23 -7.41 4.69 1.97
C LEU A 23 -6.99 5.43 3.25
N ILE A 24 -6.60 6.70 3.18
CA ILE A 24 -6.21 7.44 4.40
C ILE A 24 -7.39 7.73 5.34
N GLN A 25 -8.62 7.70 4.83
CA GLN A 25 -9.86 7.94 5.57
C GLN A 25 -10.47 6.67 6.19
N VAL A 26 -9.99 5.47 5.82
CA VAL A 26 -10.49 4.21 6.39
C VAL A 26 -10.26 4.18 7.90
N SER A 27 -11.31 3.82 8.65
CA SER A 27 -11.26 3.70 10.11
C SER A 27 -10.26 2.62 10.54
N PRO A 28 -9.49 2.82 11.63
CA PRO A 28 -8.60 1.76 12.10
C PRO A 28 -9.36 0.55 12.64
N ASP A 29 -10.64 0.73 12.99
CA ASP A 29 -11.55 -0.35 13.39
C ASP A 29 -11.89 -1.28 12.22
N ASP A 30 -11.93 -0.74 10.99
CA ASP A 30 -12.22 -1.49 9.77
C ASP A 30 -10.95 -2.20 9.25
N VAL A 31 -9.80 -1.52 9.33
CA VAL A 31 -8.49 -2.09 8.94
C VAL A 31 -7.40 -1.67 9.92
N ASN A 32 -7.03 -2.60 10.80
CA ASN A 32 -6.08 -2.37 11.90
C ASN A 32 -4.65 -2.05 11.41
N ARG A 33 -4.27 -2.46 10.19
CA ARG A 33 -2.96 -2.17 9.58
C ARG A 33 -3.12 -1.45 8.25
N ASN A 34 -3.12 -0.12 8.30
CA ASN A 34 -3.20 0.74 7.13
C ASN A 34 -1.87 1.51 6.92
N PRO A 35 -0.93 0.98 6.10
CA PRO A 35 0.33 1.64 5.82
C PRO A 35 0.17 2.99 5.10
N VAL A 36 -0.89 3.18 4.29
CA VAL A 36 -1.17 4.46 3.61
C VAL A 36 -1.49 5.55 4.62
N ARG A 37 -2.42 5.28 5.55
CA ARG A 37 -2.74 6.22 6.63
C ARG A 37 -1.56 6.49 7.55
N ARG A 38 -0.72 5.47 7.81
CA ARG A 38 0.51 5.65 8.60
C ARG A 38 1.47 6.61 7.91
N GLU A 39 1.71 6.44 6.61
CA GLU A 39 2.62 7.32 5.87
C GLU A 39 2.08 8.73 5.73
N ALA A 40 0.78 8.89 5.42
CA ALA A 40 0.13 10.20 5.37
C ALA A 40 0.30 10.98 6.68
N ARG A 41 0.17 10.30 7.83
CA ARG A 41 0.46 10.89 9.15
C ARG A 41 1.93 11.26 9.32
N CYS A 42 2.86 10.49 8.75
CA CYS A 42 4.27 10.83 8.75
C CYS A 42 4.53 12.12 7.97
N TYR A 43 3.92 12.31 6.79
CA TYR A 43 4.04 13.56 6.04
C TYR A 43 3.58 14.75 6.87
N VAL A 44 2.39 14.69 7.46
CA VAL A 44 1.85 15.78 8.31
C VAL A 44 2.75 16.07 9.52
N SER A 45 3.42 15.05 10.06
CA SER A 45 4.23 15.21 11.27
C SER A 45 5.66 15.68 11.01
N HIS A 46 6.20 15.41 9.82
CA HIS A 46 7.63 15.63 9.51
C HIS A 46 7.86 16.59 8.35
N THR A 47 6.83 16.92 7.58
CA THR A 47 6.88 17.86 6.47
C THR A 47 6.13 19.10 6.86
N ASP A 48 6.70 20.25 6.54
CA ASP A 48 5.99 21.51 6.62
C ASP A 48 4.99 21.56 5.45
N LEU A 49 3.72 21.24 5.73
CA LEU A 49 2.66 21.27 4.72
C LEU A 49 2.23 22.71 4.37
N ASP A 50 2.98 23.72 4.83
CA ASP A 50 2.75 25.14 4.54
C ASP A 50 3.33 25.58 3.17
N GLY A 51 3.94 24.65 2.41
CA GLY A 51 4.43 24.88 1.04
C GLY A 51 3.36 24.79 -0.06
N ASP A 52 3.75 25.03 -1.32
CA ASP A 52 2.87 24.82 -2.47
C ASP A 52 2.58 23.31 -2.61
N PRO A 53 1.30 22.87 -2.56
CA PRO A 53 0.96 21.46 -2.70
C PRO A 53 1.47 20.84 -4.00
N GLU A 54 1.53 21.61 -5.10
CA GLU A 54 1.97 21.10 -6.41
C GLU A 54 3.44 20.65 -6.41
N ASP A 55 4.26 21.20 -5.51
CA ASP A 55 5.67 20.85 -5.36
C ASP A 55 5.89 19.70 -4.36
N PHE A 56 4.83 19.18 -3.73
CA PHE A 56 4.94 18.13 -2.73
C PHE A 56 5.41 16.81 -3.36
N PRO A 57 6.59 16.28 -2.99
CA PRO A 57 7.06 15.02 -3.53
C PRO A 57 6.46 13.87 -2.71
N PRO A 58 5.57 13.02 -3.26
CA PRO A 58 5.14 11.82 -2.56
C PRO A 58 6.32 10.84 -2.42
N GLU A 59 7.05 10.95 -1.32
CA GLU A 59 8.16 10.07 -0.97
C GLU A 59 7.64 8.81 -0.29
N GLY A 60 8.05 7.63 -0.74
CA GLY A 60 7.59 6.41 -0.08
C GLY A 60 7.92 5.15 -0.85
N SER A 61 7.36 4.05 -0.36
CA SER A 61 7.44 2.76 -1.04
C SER A 61 6.77 2.81 -2.41
N ARG A 62 7.14 1.87 -3.29
CA ARG A 62 6.53 1.77 -4.62
C ARG A 62 5.01 1.53 -4.55
N PHE A 63 4.55 0.81 -3.53
CA PHE A 63 3.13 0.66 -3.22
C PHE A 63 2.46 2.02 -2.99
N LEU A 64 3.04 2.88 -2.15
CA LEU A 64 2.47 4.20 -1.85
C LEU A 64 2.40 5.09 -3.08
N ARG A 65 3.42 5.06 -3.94
CA ARG A 65 3.41 5.82 -5.21
C ARG A 65 2.32 5.32 -6.15
N ASN A 66 2.20 4.00 -6.33
CA ASN A 66 1.15 3.45 -7.17
C ASN A 66 -0.25 3.83 -6.65
N VAL A 67 -0.46 3.81 -5.33
CA VAL A 67 -1.72 4.26 -4.73
C VAL A 67 -1.91 5.77 -4.92
N TRP A 68 -0.86 6.59 -4.72
CA TRP A 68 -0.90 8.03 -4.95
C TRP A 68 -1.34 8.34 -6.38
N ASP A 69 -0.80 7.63 -7.36
CA ASP A 69 -1.11 7.78 -8.79
C ASP A 69 -2.46 7.15 -9.20
N GLY A 70 -3.13 6.43 -8.29
CA GLY A 70 -4.40 5.73 -8.55
C GLY A 70 -4.24 4.39 -9.28
N ASP A 71 -3.03 3.88 -9.44
CA ASP A 71 -2.74 2.57 -10.02
C ASP A 71 -2.96 1.44 -9.00
N LEU A 72 -4.23 1.12 -8.78
CA LEU A 72 -4.65 0.07 -7.86
C LEU A 72 -4.14 -1.32 -8.25
N TYR A 73 -4.00 -1.61 -9.54
CA TYR A 73 -3.58 -2.93 -9.98
C TYR A 73 -2.11 -3.16 -9.69
N ASP A 74 -1.24 -2.22 -10.05
CA ASP A 74 0.19 -2.35 -9.78
C ASP A 74 0.50 -2.13 -8.28
N ALA A 75 -0.31 -1.37 -7.55
CA ALA A 75 -0.27 -1.32 -6.09
C ALA A 75 -0.56 -2.70 -5.48
N TYR A 76 -1.60 -3.41 -5.94
CA TYR A 76 -1.92 -4.75 -5.47
C TYR A 76 -0.83 -5.77 -5.83
N ARG A 77 -0.40 -5.76 -7.10
CA ARG A 77 0.57 -6.72 -7.65
C ARG A 77 1.93 -6.69 -6.95
N GLN A 78 2.33 -5.52 -6.46
CA GLN A 78 3.63 -5.29 -5.81
C GLN A 78 3.53 -5.19 -4.28
N GLY A 79 2.30 -5.22 -3.75
CA GLY A 79 2.04 -5.18 -2.33
C GLY A 79 2.46 -6.46 -1.62
N ASP A 80 2.77 -6.33 -0.33
CA ASP A 80 2.82 -7.46 0.60
C ASP A 80 1.41 -7.95 0.98
N PHE A 81 1.34 -9.01 1.78
CA PHE A 81 0.06 -9.58 2.24
C PHE A 81 -0.85 -8.54 2.94
N VAL A 82 -0.27 -7.61 3.69
CA VAL A 82 -1.02 -6.60 4.45
C VAL A 82 -1.65 -5.59 3.50
N THR A 83 -0.88 -5.06 2.57
CA THR A 83 -1.33 -4.10 1.55
C THR A 83 -2.31 -4.72 0.57
N ALA A 84 -2.09 -5.97 0.14
CA ALA A 84 -3.04 -6.71 -0.68
C ALA A 84 -4.40 -6.91 0.03
N THR A 85 -4.36 -7.27 1.32
CA THR A 85 -5.57 -7.41 2.15
C THR A 85 -6.29 -6.06 2.29
N LEU A 86 -5.57 -4.99 2.61
CA LEU A 86 -6.13 -3.63 2.70
C LEU A 86 -6.86 -3.25 1.40
N LEU A 87 -6.19 -3.36 0.25
CA LEU A 87 -6.79 -2.98 -1.04
C LEU A 87 -8.01 -3.83 -1.38
N THR A 88 -7.97 -5.13 -1.10
CA THR A 88 -9.11 -6.03 -1.35
C THR A 88 -10.29 -5.71 -0.43
N THR A 89 -10.04 -5.41 0.84
CA THR A 89 -11.07 -5.06 1.81
C THR A 89 -11.75 -3.73 1.46
N VAL A 90 -10.99 -2.75 1.01
CA VAL A 90 -11.51 -1.39 0.75
C VAL A 90 -12.16 -1.27 -0.62
N PHE A 91 -11.53 -1.79 -1.67
CA PHE A 91 -12.01 -1.60 -3.06
C PHE A 91 -12.71 -2.82 -3.65
N GLY A 92 -12.51 -4.00 -3.07
CA GLY A 92 -13.00 -5.26 -3.62
C GLY A 92 -12.21 -5.74 -4.83
N LYS A 93 -12.30 -7.05 -5.11
CA LYS A 93 -11.59 -7.70 -6.22
C LYS A 93 -12.01 -7.17 -7.59
N ASP A 94 -13.29 -6.84 -7.78
CA ASP A 94 -13.81 -6.41 -9.08
C ASP A 94 -13.23 -5.06 -9.53
N ARG A 95 -13.11 -4.10 -8.60
CA ARG A 95 -12.48 -2.80 -8.88
C ARG A 95 -11.00 -2.98 -9.22
N LEU A 96 -10.29 -3.80 -8.45
CA LEU A 96 -8.87 -4.11 -8.68
C LEU A 96 -8.65 -4.81 -10.04
N ASN A 97 -9.52 -5.74 -10.42
CA ASN A 97 -9.47 -6.42 -11.71
C ASN A 97 -9.83 -5.48 -12.88
N SER A 98 -10.71 -4.51 -12.65
CA SER A 98 -11.08 -3.50 -13.64
C SER A 98 -9.99 -2.45 -13.85
N ALA A 99 -9.13 -2.23 -12.86
CA ALA A 99 -7.97 -1.35 -12.95
C ALA A 99 -6.79 -1.98 -13.73
N ARG A 100 -6.94 -3.21 -14.22
CA ARG A 100 -5.91 -3.85 -15.05
C ARG A 100 -5.67 -3.02 -16.32
N PRO A 101 -4.40 -2.70 -16.65
CA PRO A 101 -4.12 -1.94 -17.87
C PRO A 101 -4.39 -2.78 -19.12
N ARG A 102 -4.37 -4.12 -19.00
CA ARG A 102 -4.65 -5.04 -20.11
C ARG A 102 -5.36 -6.31 -19.61
N PRO A 103 -6.29 -6.87 -20.39
CA PRO A 103 -7.10 -8.02 -19.97
C PRO A 103 -6.30 -9.33 -19.83
N GLU A 104 -5.16 -9.46 -20.52
CA GLU A 104 -4.29 -10.64 -20.45
C GLU A 104 -3.46 -10.74 -19.16
N LEU A 105 -3.42 -9.66 -18.36
CA LEU A 105 -2.72 -9.69 -17.09
C LEU A 105 -3.51 -10.49 -16.04
N PRO A 106 -2.82 -11.19 -15.12
CA PRO A 106 -3.48 -12.02 -14.11
C PRO A 106 -4.48 -11.22 -13.29
N THR A 107 -5.63 -11.81 -13.02
CA THR A 107 -6.59 -11.31 -12.04
C THR A 107 -6.00 -11.33 -10.63
N VAL A 108 -6.62 -10.56 -9.73
CA VAL A 108 -6.33 -10.58 -8.29
C VAL A 108 -6.38 -11.99 -7.71
N GLU A 109 -7.30 -12.84 -8.17
CA GLU A 109 -7.41 -14.22 -7.70
C GLU A 109 -6.25 -15.10 -8.18
N GLU A 110 -5.81 -14.91 -9.43
CA GLU A 110 -4.64 -15.61 -9.98
C GLU A 110 -3.34 -15.17 -9.28
N LEU A 111 -3.21 -13.87 -8.95
CA LEU A 111 -2.08 -13.34 -8.16
C LEU A 111 -2.09 -13.86 -6.72
N GLY A 112 -3.26 -13.94 -6.08
CA GLY A 112 -3.38 -14.47 -4.72
C GLY A 112 -3.23 -15.99 -4.62
N SER A 113 -3.29 -16.70 -5.76
CA SER A 113 -3.17 -18.17 -5.84
C SER A 113 -1.73 -18.66 -6.04
N THR A 114 -0.77 -17.80 -6.33
CA THR A 114 0.63 -18.16 -6.08
C THR A 114 0.80 -18.21 -4.56
N PRO A 115 1.15 -19.36 -3.96
CA PRO A 115 1.42 -19.40 -2.53
C PRO A 115 2.45 -18.32 -2.28
N PHE A 116 2.13 -17.37 -1.41
CA PHE A 116 3.13 -16.55 -0.73
C PHE A 116 4.19 -17.53 -0.32
N ILE A 117 5.34 -17.55 -1.03
CA ILE A 117 6.44 -18.40 -0.63
C ILE A 117 6.84 -17.80 0.70
N VAL A 118 6.30 -18.42 1.76
CA VAL A 118 6.95 -18.53 3.05
C VAL A 118 8.35 -18.95 2.64
N SER A 119 9.30 -18.01 2.67
CA SER A 119 10.70 -18.33 2.51
C SER A 119 10.92 -19.56 3.38
N GLU A 120 11.20 -20.70 2.76
CA GLU A 120 11.41 -21.93 3.48
C GLU A 120 12.38 -21.61 4.62
N PRO A 121 12.11 -22.04 5.86
CA PRO A 121 13.08 -21.84 6.92
C PRO A 121 14.40 -22.42 6.41
N ARG A 122 15.42 -21.55 6.30
CA ARG A 122 16.76 -21.96 5.88
C ARG A 122 17.11 -23.24 6.65
N PRO A 123 17.54 -24.32 5.98
CA PRO A 123 17.97 -25.51 6.69
C PRO A 123 19.02 -25.07 7.71
N GLN A 124 18.70 -25.27 8.98
CA GLN A 124 19.61 -25.06 10.08
C GLN A 124 20.81 -25.97 9.81
N PRO A 125 22.05 -25.47 9.71
CA PRO A 125 23.18 -26.35 9.47
C PRO A 125 23.24 -27.37 10.61
N ASP A 126 23.16 -28.64 10.25
CA ASP A 126 23.24 -29.77 11.17
C ASP A 126 24.43 -29.58 12.11
N ALA A 127 24.16 -29.56 13.41
CA ALA A 127 25.17 -29.68 14.43
C ALA A 127 25.66 -31.13 14.47
N ARG A 128 26.52 -31.47 13.51
CA ARG A 128 27.35 -32.68 13.42
C ARG A 128 28.68 -32.22 12.80
N GLU A 129 29.86 -32.45 13.32
CA GLU A 129 30.41 -33.27 14.40
C GLU A 129 31.76 -32.62 14.74
N ASN A 130 32.17 -32.60 16.00
CA ASN A 130 33.58 -32.58 16.36
C ASN A 130 33.72 -33.24 17.73
N PHE A 131 33.56 -34.56 17.73
CA PHE A 131 34.40 -35.40 18.56
C PHE A 131 35.66 -35.67 17.74
N ILE A 132 36.80 -35.15 18.20
CA ILE A 132 38.07 -35.82 18.50
C ILE A 132 39.01 -34.74 19.04
#